data_AF-A0A1M6CJ79-F1
#
_entry.id   AF-A0A1M6CJ79-F1
#
_cell.length_a   1.000
_cell.length_b   1.000
_cell.length_c   1.000
_cell.angle_alpha   90.00
_cell.angle_beta   90.00
_cell.angle_gamma   90.00
#
_symmetry.space_group_name_H-M   'P 1'
#
loop_
_entity.id
_entity.type
_entity.pdbx_description
1 polymer ?
#
loop_
_entity_poly.entity_id
_entity_poly.type
_entity_poly.pdbx_seq_one_letter_code
_entity_poly.pdbx_strand_id
1 'polypeptide(L)'
;MKKTILFILLLLSATILKSQSFTSKDWKVMDNELTTTLTFTKSEIQKIQGFSFNSVWDNQLSYSSNLGYYGGIAELHILKMNNEIQTLYNFKDNIGLGQIVLTFYDYNMDGAIDFTVPIECGQSCYFKYYLFNLKSQKFEHQKEWDYLRIQRINRKKKLIITQPDGSSKTGEQILYQINQDKLIKLKVINY
;
A
#
# COMPACT_ATOMS: atom_id res chain seq x y z
N MET A 1 -2.54 8.08 -53.71
CA MET A 1 -3.48 8.12 -52.55
C MET A 1 -3.80 6.75 -51.97
N LYS A 2 -4.25 5.74 -52.74
CA LYS A 2 -4.59 4.40 -52.19
C LYS A 2 -3.41 3.66 -51.50
N LYS A 3 -2.17 3.79 -52.01
CA LYS A 3 -0.98 3.15 -51.42
C LYS A 3 -0.54 3.80 -50.08
N THR A 4 -0.77 5.11 -49.92
CA THR A 4 -0.40 5.86 -48.71
C THR A 4 -1.34 5.54 -47.53
N ILE A 5 -2.63 5.33 -47.81
CA ILE A 5 -3.63 4.94 -46.80
C ILE A 5 -3.35 3.53 -46.27
N LEU A 6 -2.93 2.59 -47.14
CA LEU A 6 -2.60 1.22 -46.74
C LEU A 6 -1.38 1.17 -45.79
N PHE A 7 -0.40 2.05 -46.02
CA PHE A 7 0.80 2.13 -45.18
C PHE A 7 0.49 2.69 -43.78
N ILE A 8 -0.42 3.67 -43.69
CA ILE A 8 -0.87 4.25 -42.42
C ILE A 8 -1.68 3.21 -41.60
N LEU A 9 -2.54 2.42 -42.24
CA LEU A 9 -3.26 1.33 -41.55
C LEU A 9 -2.33 0.24 -41.00
N LEU A 10 -1.27 -0.12 -41.74
CA LEU A 10 -0.27 -1.09 -41.27
C LEU A 10 0.52 -0.57 -40.07
N LEU A 11 0.92 0.71 -40.08
CA LEU A 11 1.59 1.36 -38.95
C LEU A 11 0.71 1.45 -37.69
N LEU A 12 -0.59 1.73 -37.86
CA LEU A 12 -1.56 1.72 -36.76
C LEU A 12 -1.74 0.31 -36.17
N SER A 13 -1.84 -0.73 -37.00
CA SER A 13 -1.96 -2.12 -36.50
C SER A 13 -0.73 -2.61 -35.71
N ALA A 14 0.47 -2.14 -36.06
CA ALA A 14 1.70 -2.53 -35.38
C ALA A 14 1.83 -1.91 -33.97
N THR A 15 1.19 -0.76 -33.72
CA THR A 15 1.18 -0.13 -32.38
C THR A 15 0.23 -0.83 -31.40
N ILE A 16 -0.84 -1.47 -31.90
CA ILE A 16 -1.86 -2.11 -31.05
C ILE A 16 -1.33 -3.42 -30.45
N LEU A 17 -0.50 -4.17 -31.18
CA LEU A 17 0.04 -5.46 -30.72
C LEU A 17 1.12 -5.34 -29.62
N LYS A 18 1.83 -4.21 -29.54
CA LYS A 18 2.81 -3.97 -28.46
C LYS A 18 2.20 -3.56 -27.12
N SER A 19 0.91 -3.20 -27.09
CA SER A 19 0.23 -2.78 -25.86
C SER A 19 -0.25 -3.94 -24.99
N GLN A 20 -0.31 -5.18 -25.50
CA GLN A 20 -0.98 -6.29 -24.81
C GLN A 20 -0.08 -7.46 -24.41
N SER A 21 1.26 -7.33 -24.46
CA SER A 21 2.11 -8.33 -23.84
C SER A 21 2.31 -8.02 -22.34
N PHE A 22 1.72 -8.88 -21.50
CA PHE A 22 2.15 -9.04 -20.11
C PHE A 22 3.48 -9.80 -20.13
N THR A 23 4.58 -9.11 -20.39
CA THR A 23 5.91 -9.71 -20.23
C THR A 23 6.15 -9.94 -18.74
N SER A 24 6.56 -11.16 -18.37
CA SER A 24 6.81 -11.56 -16.97
C SER A 24 7.91 -10.75 -16.28
N LYS A 25 8.80 -10.11 -17.05
CA LYS A 25 9.97 -9.37 -16.55
C LYS A 25 9.62 -8.11 -15.75
N ASP A 26 8.52 -7.44 -16.09
CA ASP A 26 8.12 -6.19 -15.43
C ASP A 26 7.32 -6.43 -14.14
N TRP A 27 6.91 -7.68 -13.88
CA TRP A 27 6.16 -8.08 -12.70
C TRP A 27 7.09 -8.60 -11.61
N LYS A 28 6.99 -8.00 -10.43
CA LYS A 28 7.73 -8.44 -9.25
C LYS A 28 6.78 -8.92 -8.16
N VAL A 29 7.24 -9.87 -7.34
CA VAL A 29 6.52 -10.29 -6.14
C VAL A 29 6.72 -9.22 -5.07
N MET A 30 5.63 -8.77 -4.46
CA MET A 30 5.65 -7.68 -3.47
C MET A 30 6.53 -8.03 -2.25
N ASP A 31 6.47 -9.28 -1.78
CA ASP A 31 7.26 -9.75 -0.64
C ASP A 31 8.78 -9.72 -0.89
N ASN A 32 9.20 -9.63 -2.16
CA ASN A 32 10.61 -9.49 -2.54
C ASN A 32 11.04 -8.02 -2.69
N GLU A 33 10.12 -7.07 -2.58
CA GLU A 33 10.45 -5.65 -2.64
C GLU A 33 11.06 -5.18 -1.31
N LEU A 34 12.04 -4.28 -1.40
CA LEU A 34 12.65 -3.69 -0.23
C LEU A 34 11.66 -2.74 0.45
N THR A 35 11.22 -3.12 1.65
CA THR A 35 10.41 -2.28 2.53
C THR A 35 11.24 -1.88 3.76
N THR A 36 10.78 -0.86 4.50
CA THR A 36 11.38 -0.48 5.78
C THR A 36 10.29 -0.45 6.83
N THR A 37 10.56 -0.94 8.03
CA THR A 37 9.58 -0.99 9.12
C THR A 37 10.02 -0.11 10.28
N LEU A 38 9.08 0.67 10.84
CA LEU A 38 9.24 1.32 12.13
C LEU A 38 8.31 0.62 13.12
N THR A 39 8.86 0.15 14.24
CA THR A 39 8.10 -0.57 15.26
C THR A 39 8.07 0.27 16.53
N PHE A 40 6.89 0.64 16.97
CA PHE A 40 6.67 1.44 18.17
C PHE A 40 6.11 0.56 19.29
N THR A 41 6.73 0.63 20.46
CA THR A 41 6.29 -0.06 21.70
C THR A 41 6.13 0.90 22.87
N LYS A 42 6.44 2.18 22.66
CA LYS A 42 6.47 3.27 23.65
C LYS A 42 6.49 4.62 22.93
N SER A 43 6.35 5.71 23.68
CA SER A 43 6.53 7.05 23.12
C SER A 43 7.97 7.26 22.70
N GLU A 44 8.20 7.51 21.42
CA GLU A 44 9.52 7.70 20.85
C GLU A 44 9.48 8.36 19.46
N ILE A 45 10.64 8.81 19.02
CA ILE A 45 10.84 9.40 17.70
C ILE A 45 11.65 8.43 16.84
N GLN A 46 11.09 8.03 15.71
CA GLN A 46 11.79 7.26 14.69
C GLN A 46 11.81 8.03 13.35
N LYS A 47 12.79 7.77 12.49
CA LYS A 47 13.02 8.55 11.26
C LYS A 47 13.13 7.66 10.03
N ILE A 48 12.58 8.14 8.92
CA ILE A 48 12.72 7.50 7.61
C ILE A 48 12.63 8.53 6.49
N GLN A 49 13.54 8.49 5.53
CA GLN A 49 13.51 9.27 4.28
C GLN A 49 13.13 10.76 4.45
N GLY A 50 13.74 11.45 5.42
CA GLY A 50 13.50 12.88 5.68
C GLY A 50 12.25 13.20 6.49
N PHE A 51 11.50 12.19 6.90
CA PHE A 51 10.40 12.28 7.86
C PHE A 51 10.84 11.84 9.26
N SER A 52 10.20 12.42 10.28
CA SER A 52 10.26 11.96 11.67
C SER A 52 8.85 11.64 12.14
N PHE A 53 8.71 10.50 12.81
CA PHE A 53 7.47 9.96 13.35
C PHE A 53 7.61 9.95 14.86
N ASN A 54 6.98 10.91 15.53
CA ASN A 54 6.98 11.05 16.98
C ASN A 54 5.68 10.45 17.53
N SER A 55 5.80 9.33 18.22
CA SER A 55 4.68 8.59 18.79
C SER A 55 4.42 9.01 20.23
N VAL A 56 3.15 9.17 20.56
CA VAL A 56 2.63 9.25 21.92
C VAL A 56 1.91 7.94 22.19
N TRP A 57 2.53 7.09 23.00
CA TRP A 57 2.02 5.77 23.33
C TRP A 57 1.07 5.82 24.52
N ASP A 58 -0.07 5.14 24.40
CA ASP A 58 -1.03 4.94 25.49
C ASP A 58 -1.22 3.44 25.71
N ASN A 59 -0.93 2.98 26.92
CA ASN A 59 -1.04 1.57 27.33
C ASN A 59 -2.49 1.08 27.49
N GLN A 60 -3.47 1.97 27.46
CA GLN A 60 -4.90 1.66 27.63
C GLN A 60 -5.74 2.02 26.40
N LEU A 61 -5.11 2.33 25.27
CA LEU A 61 -5.80 2.79 24.06
C LEU A 61 -6.76 1.74 23.47
N SER A 62 -6.47 0.46 23.71
CA SER A 62 -7.19 -0.68 23.16
C SER A 62 -7.65 -1.62 24.27
N TYR A 63 -8.80 -2.26 24.10
CA TYR A 63 -9.36 -3.20 25.07
C TYR A 63 -9.95 -4.42 24.37
N SER A 64 -9.69 -5.60 24.92
CA SER A 64 -10.40 -6.82 24.58
C SER A 64 -10.77 -7.57 25.85
N SER A 65 -11.90 -8.30 25.81
CA SER A 65 -12.37 -9.06 26.98
C SER A 65 -11.40 -10.17 27.42
N ASN A 66 -10.59 -10.66 26.50
CA ASN A 66 -9.65 -11.77 26.69
C ASN A 66 -8.23 -11.33 27.07
N LEU A 67 -7.77 -10.14 26.68
CA LEU A 67 -6.41 -9.63 27.00
C LEU A 67 -6.42 -8.46 27.98
N GLY A 68 -7.59 -7.86 28.25
CA GLY A 68 -7.70 -6.62 29.01
C GLY A 68 -7.30 -5.41 28.17
N TYR A 69 -6.73 -4.40 28.83
CA TYR A 69 -6.19 -3.23 28.15
C TYR A 69 -4.82 -3.53 27.54
N TYR A 70 -4.61 -3.06 26.33
CA TYR A 70 -3.33 -3.10 25.64
C TYR A 70 -3.11 -1.81 24.85
N GLY A 71 -1.86 -1.58 24.49
CA GLY A 71 -1.40 -0.27 24.07
C GLY A 71 -1.78 0.14 22.64
N GLY A 72 -1.17 1.24 22.24
CA GLY A 72 -1.18 1.72 20.88
C GLY A 72 -0.63 3.14 20.81
N ILE A 73 -0.58 3.69 19.60
CA ILE A 73 -0.17 5.08 19.39
C ILE A 73 -1.43 5.95 19.45
N ALA A 74 -1.59 6.69 20.54
CA ALA A 74 -2.68 7.65 20.71
C ALA A 74 -2.54 8.80 19.69
N GLU A 75 -1.32 9.33 19.56
CA GLU A 75 -0.97 10.40 18.62
C GLU A 75 0.34 10.07 17.90
N LEU A 76 0.34 10.21 16.58
CA LEU A 76 1.51 10.08 15.74
C LEU A 76 1.73 11.42 15.04
N HIS A 77 2.64 12.21 15.60
CA HIS A 77 3.07 13.47 15.01
C HIS A 77 4.07 13.16 13.90
N ILE A 78 3.78 13.65 12.69
CA ILE A 78 4.61 13.44 11.52
C ILE A 78 5.25 14.76 11.16
N LEU A 79 6.58 14.77 11.13
CA LEU A 79 7.38 15.92 10.80
C LEU A 79 8.12 15.68 9.48
N LYS A 80 8.19 16.71 8.65
CA LYS A 80 9.03 16.75 7.45
C LYS A 80 10.01 17.91 7.57
N MET A 81 11.31 17.63 7.50
CA MET A 81 12.36 18.64 7.73
C MET A 81 12.18 19.42 9.05
N ASN A 82 11.85 18.70 10.13
CA ASN A 82 11.57 19.23 11.48
C ASN A 82 10.31 20.11 11.62
N ASN A 83 9.49 20.26 10.59
CA ASN A 83 8.18 20.91 10.69
C ASN A 83 7.09 19.85 10.79
N GLU A 84 6.22 19.96 11.80
CA GLU A 84 5.04 19.10 11.89
C GLU A 84 4.09 19.39 10.72
N ILE A 85 3.75 18.34 9.96
CA ILE A 85 2.86 18.42 8.79
C ILE A 85 1.47 17.86 9.08
N GLN A 86 1.36 16.94 10.05
CA GLN A 86 0.11 16.39 10.54
C GLN A 86 0.30 15.63 11.85
N THR A 87 -0.82 15.41 12.53
CA THR A 87 -0.97 14.42 13.58
C THR A 87 -2.04 13.42 13.16
N LEU A 88 -1.72 12.13 13.29
CA LEU A 88 -2.67 11.04 13.12
C LEU A 88 -2.99 10.44 14.48
N TYR A 89 -4.20 9.93 14.64
CA TYR A 89 -4.71 9.53 15.94
C TYR A 89 -5.14 8.06 15.97
N ASN A 90 -5.10 7.47 17.16
CA ASN A 90 -5.75 6.21 17.49
C ASN A 90 -5.30 4.99 16.66
N PHE A 91 -3.99 4.77 16.56
CA PHE A 91 -3.46 3.49 16.06
C PHE A 91 -3.47 2.46 17.18
N LYS A 92 -4.58 1.73 17.26
CA LYS A 92 -4.79 0.64 18.21
C LYS A 92 -3.97 -0.59 17.84
N ASP A 93 -3.41 -1.28 18.82
CA ASP A 93 -2.72 -2.56 18.62
C ASP A 93 -3.75 -3.70 18.49
N ASN A 94 -4.58 -3.64 17.45
CA ASN A 94 -5.70 -4.58 17.26
C ASN A 94 -5.29 -6.06 17.22
N ILE A 95 -4.00 -6.35 17.05
CA ILE A 95 -3.43 -7.71 17.04
C ILE A 95 -3.07 -8.15 18.47
N GLY A 96 -2.79 -7.22 19.38
CA GLY A 96 -2.45 -7.48 20.78
C GLY A 96 -1.01 -7.96 20.97
N LEU A 97 -0.07 -7.45 20.16
CA LEU A 97 1.35 -7.83 20.23
C LEU A 97 2.20 -6.90 21.11
N GLY A 98 1.60 -5.87 21.71
CA GLY A 98 2.30 -4.83 22.46
C GLY A 98 3.08 -3.87 21.56
N GLN A 99 2.75 -3.80 20.26
CA GLN A 99 3.50 -3.00 19.29
C GLN A 99 2.62 -2.52 18.13
N ILE A 100 2.98 -1.36 17.55
CA ILE A 100 2.47 -0.90 16.27
C ILE A 100 3.61 -0.90 15.26
N VAL A 101 3.43 -1.63 14.16
CA VAL A 101 4.39 -1.69 13.06
C VAL A 101 3.88 -0.83 11.91
N LEU A 102 4.67 0.17 11.49
CA LEU A 102 4.46 0.92 10.27
C LEU A 102 5.40 0.37 9.19
N THR A 103 4.86 -0.14 8.09
CA THR A 103 5.67 -0.62 6.95
C THR A 103 5.66 0.39 5.83
N PHE A 104 6.83 0.83 5.39
CA PHE A 104 7.02 1.90 4.43
C PHE A 104 7.43 1.37 3.06
N TYR A 105 6.76 1.87 2.03
CA TYR A 105 6.99 1.57 0.62
C TYR A 105 6.31 2.63 -0.26
N ASP A 106 6.67 2.75 -1.53
CA ASP A 106 5.96 3.58 -2.53
C ASP A 106 4.85 2.74 -3.19
N TYR A 107 3.71 2.64 -2.53
CA TYR A 107 2.62 1.71 -2.88
C TYR A 107 1.86 2.17 -4.12
N ASN A 108 1.66 3.48 -4.28
CA ASN A 108 0.98 4.04 -5.45
C ASN A 108 1.92 4.32 -6.64
N MET A 109 3.21 4.05 -6.46
CA MET A 109 4.25 4.13 -7.48
C MET A 109 4.38 5.56 -8.04
N ASP A 110 4.24 6.57 -7.19
CA ASP A 110 4.41 7.99 -7.52
C ASP A 110 5.78 8.55 -7.14
N GLY A 111 6.59 7.75 -6.43
CA GLY A 111 7.94 8.10 -5.99
C GLY A 111 8.01 8.74 -4.60
N ALA A 112 6.87 8.95 -3.93
CA ALA A 112 6.82 9.31 -2.53
C ALA A 112 6.80 8.06 -1.63
N ILE A 113 7.22 8.24 -0.37
CA ILE A 113 7.11 7.18 0.62
C ILE A 113 5.69 7.17 1.20
N ASP A 114 5.06 6.01 1.19
CA ASP A 114 3.78 5.73 1.84
C ASP A 114 4.01 4.81 3.04
N PHE A 115 2.98 4.56 3.84
CA PHE A 115 3.05 3.49 4.84
C PHE A 115 1.75 2.73 5.04
N THR A 116 1.88 1.52 5.55
CA THR A 116 0.77 0.69 5.99
C THR A 116 0.78 0.47 7.49
N VAL A 117 -0.41 0.27 8.07
CA VAL A 117 -0.58 -0.17 9.46
C VAL A 117 -1.44 -1.43 9.49
N PRO A 118 -1.07 -2.47 10.24
CA PRO A 118 -1.91 -3.65 10.39
C PRO A 118 -3.29 -3.33 10.95
N ILE A 119 -4.33 -3.92 10.37
CA ILE A 119 -5.71 -3.88 10.86
C ILE A 119 -5.94 -5.05 11.81
N GLU A 120 -5.62 -6.25 11.32
CA GLU A 120 -5.78 -7.53 11.99
C GLU A 120 -4.80 -8.52 11.35
N CYS A 121 -4.39 -9.52 12.13
CA CYS A 121 -3.52 -10.59 11.68
C CYS A 121 -4.04 -11.93 12.22
N GLY A 122 -4.46 -12.80 11.33
CA GLY A 122 -4.77 -14.21 11.62
C GLY A 122 -3.80 -15.12 10.88
N GLN A 123 -4.32 -15.97 9.99
CA GLN A 123 -3.48 -16.66 8.99
C GLN A 123 -2.83 -15.69 8.00
N SER A 124 -3.33 -14.47 7.92
CA SER A 124 -2.83 -13.41 7.05
C SER A 124 -3.08 -12.06 7.71
N CYS A 125 -2.24 -11.09 7.38
CA CYS A 125 -2.39 -9.72 7.85
C CYS A 125 -3.08 -8.86 6.80
N TYR A 126 -4.01 -8.04 7.27
CA TYR A 126 -4.65 -6.99 6.49
C TYR A 126 -4.16 -5.63 6.98
N PHE A 127 -4.16 -4.65 6.09
CA PHE A 127 -3.52 -3.37 6.33
C PHE A 127 -4.41 -2.20 5.94
N LYS A 128 -4.22 -1.08 6.65
CA LYS A 128 -4.62 0.25 6.21
C LYS A 128 -3.48 0.87 5.44
N TYR A 129 -3.80 1.64 4.40
CA TYR A 129 -2.81 2.33 3.57
C TYR A 129 -2.90 3.84 3.77
N TYR A 130 -1.76 4.46 4.07
CA TYR A 130 -1.60 5.90 4.20
C TYR A 130 -0.65 6.38 3.11
N LEU A 131 -1.21 6.99 2.07
CA LEU A 131 -0.45 7.45 0.91
C LEU A 131 -0.02 8.92 1.09
N PHE A 132 1.22 9.25 0.77
CA PHE A 132 1.69 10.63 0.87
C PHE A 132 1.23 11.47 -0.33
N ASN A 133 0.31 12.39 -0.08
CA ASN A 133 -0.17 13.30 -1.09
C ASN A 133 0.79 14.48 -1.25
N LEU A 134 1.49 14.54 -2.39
CA LEU A 134 2.47 15.59 -2.71
C LEU A 134 1.86 17.00 -2.75
N LYS A 135 0.55 17.15 -2.99
CA LYS A 135 -0.10 18.47 -3.04
C LYS A 135 -0.45 18.97 -1.64
N SER A 136 -1.08 18.12 -0.82
CA SER A 136 -1.47 18.49 0.55
C SER A 136 -0.30 18.39 1.53
N GLN A 137 0.79 17.72 1.14
CA GLN A 137 1.95 17.37 1.99
C GLN A 137 1.54 16.55 3.22
N LYS A 138 0.55 15.67 3.06
CA LYS A 138 0.00 14.85 4.14
C LYS A 138 -0.15 13.40 3.70
N PHE A 139 -0.02 12.49 4.67
CA PHE A 139 -0.41 11.09 4.55
C PHE A 139 -1.93 10.97 4.71
N GLU A 140 -2.57 10.48 3.65
CA GLU A 140 -4.01 10.34 3.53
C GLU A 140 -4.39 8.86 3.61
N HIS A 141 -5.28 8.51 4.55
CA HIS A 141 -5.79 7.15 4.69
C HIS A 141 -6.70 6.82 3.49
N GLN A 142 -6.34 5.79 2.73
CA GLN A 142 -7.10 5.35 1.57
C GLN A 142 -8.00 4.16 1.91
N LYS A 143 -9.26 4.44 2.24
CA LYS A 143 -10.23 3.40 2.63
C LYS A 143 -10.45 2.33 1.58
N GLU A 144 -10.39 2.68 0.29
CA GLU A 144 -10.55 1.72 -0.82
C GLU A 144 -9.41 0.69 -0.90
N TRP A 145 -8.30 0.96 -0.20
CA TRP A 145 -7.15 0.07 -0.10
C TRP A 145 -7.17 -0.76 1.18
N ASP A 146 -8.07 -0.50 2.12
CA ASP A 146 -8.16 -1.31 3.33
C ASP A 146 -8.42 -2.78 2.96
N TYR A 147 -7.77 -3.68 3.68
CA TYR A 147 -7.80 -5.13 3.43
C TYR A 147 -7.18 -5.58 2.09
N LEU A 148 -6.61 -4.67 1.30
CA LEU A 148 -5.86 -5.04 0.12
C LEU A 148 -4.58 -5.77 0.52
N ARG A 149 -4.35 -6.94 -0.07
CA ARG A 149 -3.08 -7.67 0.04
C ARG A 149 -2.44 -7.72 -1.32
N ILE A 150 -1.32 -7.03 -1.51
CA ILE A 150 -0.63 -6.97 -2.80
C ILE A 150 0.27 -8.20 -2.94
N GLN A 151 0.06 -9.00 -4.00
CA GLN A 151 0.93 -10.14 -4.32
C GLN A 151 2.04 -9.73 -5.27
N ARG A 152 1.68 -9.01 -6.34
CA ARG A 152 2.60 -8.65 -7.41
C ARG A 152 2.37 -7.22 -7.84
N ILE A 153 3.45 -6.58 -8.27
CA ILE A 153 3.43 -5.20 -8.74
C ILE A 153 4.11 -5.10 -10.10
N ASN A 154 3.65 -4.13 -10.90
CA ASN A 154 4.31 -3.69 -12.12
C ASN A 154 4.47 -2.16 -12.05
N ARG A 155 5.66 -1.72 -11.62
CA ARG A 155 5.97 -0.30 -11.40
C ARG A 155 5.85 0.54 -12.66
N LYS A 156 6.28 0.00 -13.80
CA LYS A 156 6.26 0.71 -15.08
C LYS A 156 4.83 1.00 -15.56
N LYS A 157 3.92 0.06 -15.36
CA LYS A 157 2.51 0.18 -15.78
C LYS A 157 1.58 0.64 -14.67
N LYS A 158 2.09 0.82 -13.45
CA LYS A 158 1.31 1.09 -12.23
C LYS A 158 0.17 0.10 -12.04
N LEU A 159 0.49 -1.19 -12.12
CA LEU A 159 -0.48 -2.28 -11.91
C LEU A 159 -0.13 -3.07 -10.66
N ILE A 160 -1.16 -3.60 -10.01
CA ILE A 160 -1.01 -4.53 -8.89
C ILE A 160 -1.95 -5.73 -9.08
N ILE A 161 -1.52 -6.88 -8.57
CA ILE A 161 -2.34 -8.08 -8.46
C ILE A 161 -2.45 -8.42 -6.99
N THR A 162 -3.68 -8.64 -6.52
CA THR A 162 -3.91 -9.02 -5.12
C THR A 162 -3.48 -10.45 -4.84
N GLN A 163 -3.23 -10.76 -3.57
CA GLN A 163 -3.18 -12.13 -3.11
C GLN A 163 -4.59 -12.75 -3.30
N PRO A 164 -4.67 -14.05 -3.61
CA PRO A 164 -5.95 -14.70 -3.81
C PRO A 164 -6.68 -14.80 -2.47
N ASP A 165 -7.97 -14.48 -2.47
CA ASP A 165 -8.85 -14.81 -1.36
C ASP A 165 -9.40 -16.22 -1.56
N GLY A 166 -9.32 -17.10 -0.55
CA GLY A 166 -9.84 -18.47 -0.60
C GLY A 166 -8.81 -19.57 -0.34
N SER A 167 -9.06 -20.76 -0.90
CA SER A 167 -8.22 -21.95 -0.72
C SER A 167 -7.25 -22.13 -1.89
N SER A 168 -6.25 -23.00 -1.76
CA SER A 168 -5.31 -23.32 -2.85
C SER A 168 -5.96 -23.91 -4.10
N LYS A 169 -7.25 -24.28 -4.04
CA LYS A 169 -8.03 -24.87 -5.15
C LYS A 169 -9.07 -23.93 -5.76
N THR A 170 -9.38 -22.83 -5.09
CA THR A 170 -10.39 -21.85 -5.51
C THR A 170 -9.97 -20.50 -4.96
N GLY A 171 -9.53 -19.60 -5.83
CA GLY A 171 -9.13 -18.27 -5.42
C GLY A 171 -9.43 -17.22 -6.48
N GLU A 172 -9.74 -16.01 -6.03
CA GLU A 172 -9.90 -14.85 -6.90
C GLU A 172 -8.75 -13.88 -6.64
N GLN A 173 -8.01 -13.54 -7.70
CA GLN A 173 -7.11 -12.40 -7.69
C GLN A 173 -7.74 -11.25 -8.46
N ILE A 174 -7.44 -10.02 -8.05
CA ILE A 174 -7.90 -8.84 -8.74
C ILE A 174 -6.70 -8.09 -9.29
N LEU A 175 -6.74 -7.81 -10.59
CA LEU A 175 -5.82 -6.90 -11.26
C LEU A 175 -6.40 -5.49 -11.14
N TYR A 176 -5.63 -4.62 -10.48
CA TYR A 176 -5.92 -3.19 -10.41
C TYR A 176 -4.90 -2.39 -11.22
N GLN A 177 -5.37 -1.30 -11.80
CA GLN A 177 -4.53 -0.18 -12.21
C GLN A 177 -4.58 0.90 -11.15
N ILE A 178 -3.41 1.42 -10.81
CA ILE A 178 -3.27 2.55 -9.90
C ILE A 178 -3.26 3.83 -10.73
N ASN A 179 -4.19 4.72 -10.43
CA ASN A 179 -4.21 6.07 -10.96
C ASN A 179 -4.19 7.06 -9.81
N GLN A 180 -3.02 7.67 -9.58
CA GLN A 180 -2.75 8.47 -8.39
C GLN A 180 -2.98 7.62 -7.14
N ASP A 181 -3.91 8.03 -6.28
CA ASP A 181 -4.30 7.35 -5.05
C ASP A 181 -5.44 6.33 -5.24
N LYS A 182 -5.99 6.21 -6.45
CA LYS A 182 -7.18 5.36 -6.72
C LYS A 182 -6.83 4.01 -7.31
N LEU A 183 -7.60 3.01 -6.89
CA LEU A 183 -7.59 1.67 -7.47
C LEU A 183 -8.70 1.54 -8.53
N ILE A 184 -8.30 1.23 -9.76
CA ILE A 184 -9.23 0.95 -10.85
C ILE A 184 -9.20 -0.54 -11.13
N LYS A 185 -10.28 -1.25 -10.78
CA LYS A 185 -10.42 -2.68 -11.04
C LYS A 185 -10.45 -2.92 -12.54
N LEU A 186 -9.49 -3.69 -13.06
CA LEU A 186 -9.44 -4.04 -14.48
C LEU A 186 -10.03 -5.42 -14.75
N LYS A 187 -9.70 -6.41 -13.90
CA LYS A 187 -10.07 -7.81 -14.14
C LYS A 187 -10.03 -8.64 -12.85
N VAL A 188 -10.94 -9.60 -12.75
CA VAL A 188 -10.85 -10.72 -11.80
C VAL A 188 -10.19 -11.91 -12.51
N ILE A 189 -9.25 -12.55 -11.84
CA ILE A 189 -8.49 -13.70 -12.32
C ILE A 189 -8.81 -14.88 -11.40
N ASN A 190 -9.41 -15.92 -11.96
CA ASN A 190 -9.85 -17.10 -11.23
C ASN A 190 -8.89 -18.26 -11.50
N TYR A 191 -8.73 -19.13 -10.50
CA TYR A 191 -7.93 -20.37 -10.57
C TYR A 191 -8.76 -21.54 -10.03
#